data_AF-A0A372UGG2-F1
#
_entry.id   AF-A0A372UGG2-F1
#
_cell.length_a   1.000
_cell.length_b   1.000
_cell.length_c   1.000
_cell.angle_alpha   90.00
_cell.angle_beta   90.00
_cell.angle_gamma   90.00
#
_symmetry.space_group_name_H-M   'P 1'
#
loop_
_entity.id
_entity.type
_entity.pdbx_description
1 polymer ?
#
loop_
_entity_poly.entity_id
_entity_poly.type
_entity_poly.pdbx_seq_one_letter_code
_entity_poly.pdbx_strand_id
1 'polypeptide(L)'
;MERLTIPDEKIDGGMKRTCVDSREVKKHAMTLYWALKKYEDTGLTPEQVQEVKERNTAKKPRENKIRGGWLGKQKHYTCPTCGNCLLEEMMNERQNTSYCWDCGQRLDWSE
;
A
#
# COMPACT_ATOMS: atom_id res chain seq x y z
N MET A 1 -9.98 13.79 -3.72
CA MET A 1 -9.63 14.93 -4.58
C MET A 1 -10.86 15.80 -4.69
N GLU A 2 -10.72 17.11 -4.47
CA GLU A 2 -11.79 18.04 -4.79
C GLU A 2 -12.07 17.97 -6.29
N ARG A 3 -13.36 17.99 -6.66
CA ARG A 3 -13.77 18.01 -8.05
C ARG A 3 -13.32 19.35 -8.64
N LEU A 4 -12.39 19.31 -9.59
CA LEU A 4 -11.97 20.49 -10.36
C LEU A 4 -13.17 20.96 -11.20
N THR A 5 -13.96 21.88 -10.66
CA THR A 5 -15.01 22.59 -11.40
C THR A 5 -14.44 23.92 -11.86
N ILE A 6 -14.60 24.24 -13.15
CA ILE A 6 -14.24 25.57 -13.67
C ILE A 6 -15.11 26.59 -12.93
N PRO A 7 -14.52 27.58 -12.24
CA PRO A 7 -15.31 28.54 -11.47
C PRO A 7 -16.14 29.43 -12.42
N ASP A 8 -17.40 29.62 -12.03
CA ASP A 8 -18.29 30.60 -12.65
C ASP A 8 -18.30 31.87 -11.77
N GLU A 9 -18.09 33.04 -12.39
CA GLU A 9 -18.15 34.35 -11.75
C GLU A 9 -19.48 35.05 -12.08
N LYS A 10 -20.11 35.68 -11.09
CA LYS A 10 -21.35 36.44 -11.29
C LYS A 10 -21.02 37.82 -11.87
N ILE A 11 -21.68 38.19 -12.96
CA ILE A 11 -21.56 39.51 -13.60
C ILE A 11 -22.93 40.16 -13.75
N ASP A 12 -22.97 41.48 -13.97
CA ASP A 12 -24.24 42.16 -14.23
C ASP A 12 -24.80 41.70 -15.58
N GLY A 13 -26.00 41.10 -15.56
CA GLY A 13 -26.60 40.45 -16.72
C GLY A 13 -26.32 38.94 -16.89
N GLY A 14 -25.62 38.26 -15.97
CA GLY A 14 -25.50 36.79 -16.03
C GLY A 14 -24.34 36.15 -15.28
N MET A 15 -23.88 35.00 -15.77
CA MET A 15 -22.71 34.28 -15.27
C MET A 15 -21.61 34.27 -16.34
N LYS A 16 -20.38 34.53 -15.93
CA LYS A 16 -19.18 34.45 -16.76
C LYS A 16 -18.35 33.26 -16.31
N ARG A 17 -18.13 32.31 -17.21
CA ARG A 17 -17.23 31.19 -16.96
C ARG A 17 -15.79 31.64 -17.20
N THR A 18 -14.87 31.30 -16.31
CA THR A 18 -13.44 31.62 -16.52
C THR A 18 -12.95 30.98 -17.82
N CYS A 19 -12.32 31.76 -18.69
CA CYS A 19 -11.69 31.22 -19.89
C CYS A 19 -10.46 30.41 -19.45
N VAL A 20 -10.49 29.10 -19.69
CA VAL A 20 -9.39 28.19 -19.34
C VAL A 20 -8.51 27.98 -20.57
N ASP A 21 -7.19 28.13 -20.41
CA ASP A 21 -6.27 27.80 -21.48
C ASP A 21 -6.31 26.29 -21.78
N SER A 22 -6.96 25.95 -22.90
CA SER A 22 -7.08 24.58 -23.37
C SER A 22 -5.74 23.88 -23.59
N ARG A 23 -4.66 24.62 -23.89
CA ARG A 23 -3.31 24.05 -24.07
C ARG A 23 -2.73 23.63 -22.73
N GLU A 24 -2.87 24.47 -21.71
CA GLU A 24 -2.43 24.15 -20.35
C GLU A 24 -3.25 22.99 -19.77
N VAL A 25 -4.57 22.97 -19.98
CA VAL A 25 -5.41 21.82 -19.60
C VAL A 25 -4.94 20.54 -20.27
N LYS A 26 -4.64 20.56 -21.58
CA LYS A 26 -4.13 19.38 -22.29
C LYS A 26 -2.79 18.91 -21.74
N LYS A 27 -1.87 19.82 -21.41
CA LYS A 27 -0.58 19.47 -20.79
C LYS A 27 -0.79 18.79 -19.44
N HIS A 28 -1.61 19.39 -18.55
CA HIS A 28 -1.93 18.79 -17.26
C HIS A 28 -2.63 17.43 -17.39
N ALA A 29 -3.59 17.32 -18.31
CA ALA A 29 -4.29 16.07 -18.59
C ALA A 29 -3.34 14.98 -19.10
N MET A 30 -2.36 15.33 -19.95
CA MET A 30 -1.36 14.38 -20.45
C MET A 30 -0.47 13.84 -19.32
N THR A 31 -0.08 14.69 -18.36
CA THR A 31 0.67 14.26 -17.17
C THR A 31 -0.12 13.24 -16.34
N LEU A 32 -1.41 13.49 -16.11
CA LEU A 32 -2.29 12.56 -15.40
C LEU A 32 -2.47 11.26 -16.19
N TYR A 33 -2.67 11.35 -17.50
CA TYR A 33 -2.81 10.20 -18.39
C TYR A 33 -1.57 9.30 -18.34
N TRP A 34 -0.35 9.86 -18.40
CA TRP A 34 0.88 9.07 -18.31
C TRP A 34 1.08 8.44 -16.93
N ALA A 35 0.67 9.12 -15.87
CA ALA A 35 0.67 8.54 -14.53
C ALA A 35 -0.29 7.34 -14.44
N LEU A 36 -1.52 7.49 -14.96
CA LEU A 36 -2.51 6.41 -15.02
C LEU A 36 -2.04 5.24 -15.88
N LYS A 37 -1.40 5.52 -17.01
CA LYS A 37 -0.91 4.49 -17.91
C LYS A 37 0.10 3.56 -17.25
N LYS A 38 0.97 4.10 -16.39
CA LYS A 38 1.89 3.28 -15.57
C LYS A 38 1.17 2.32 -14.63
N TYR A 39 0.01 2.69 -14.08
CA TYR A 39 -0.80 1.80 -13.26
C TYR A 39 -1.49 0.74 -14.13
N GLU A 40 -2.08 1.13 -15.27
CA GLU A 40 -2.71 0.20 -16.21
C GLU A 40 -1.70 -0.85 -16.74
N ASP A 41 -0.47 -0.43 -17.00
CA ASP A 41 0.60 -1.31 -17.48
C ASP A 41 1.03 -2.37 -16.45
N THR A 42 0.64 -2.23 -15.17
CA THR A 42 0.81 -3.30 -14.17
C THR A 42 -0.14 -4.48 -14.42
N GLY A 43 -1.21 -4.28 -15.18
CA GLY A 43 -2.25 -5.28 -15.41
C GLY A 43 -3.10 -5.61 -14.18
N LEU A 44 -2.94 -4.87 -13.08
CA LEU A 44 -3.67 -5.08 -11.83
C LEU A 44 -4.98 -4.28 -11.83
N THR A 45 -6.03 -4.91 -11.29
CA THR A 45 -7.27 -4.22 -10.92
C THR A 45 -7.07 -3.36 -9.67
N PRO A 46 -7.89 -2.32 -9.44
CA PRO A 46 -7.83 -1.52 -8.21
C PRO A 46 -7.90 -2.35 -6.92
N GLU A 47 -8.71 -3.41 -6.91
CA GLU A 47 -8.86 -4.32 -5.78
C GLU A 47 -7.56 -5.09 -5.52
N GLN A 48 -6.91 -5.60 -6.56
CA GLN A 48 -5.61 -6.28 -6.44
C GLN A 48 -4.49 -5.33 -5.97
N VAL A 49 -4.51 -4.08 -6.42
CA VAL A 49 -3.57 -3.05 -5.93
C VAL A 49 -3.76 -2.83 -4.44
N GLN A 50 -5.01 -2.77 -3.97
CA GLN A 50 -5.33 -2.62 -2.56
C GLN A 50 -4.87 -3.86 -1.75
N GLU A 51 -5.09 -5.08 -2.24
CA GLU A 51 -4.58 -6.30 -1.61
C GLU A 51 -3.05 -6.31 -1.50
N VAL A 52 -2.34 -5.95 -2.58
CA VAL A 52 -0.88 -5.86 -2.59
C VAL A 52 -0.39 -4.81 -1.59
N LYS A 53 -1.06 -3.66 -1.50
CA LYS A 53 -0.76 -2.61 -0.54
C LYS A 53 -0.95 -3.10 0.90
N GLU A 54 -2.06 -3.76 1.20
CA GLU A 54 -2.35 -4.29 2.54
C GLU A 54 -1.35 -5.38 2.96
N ARG A 55 -1.00 -6.27 2.03
CA ARG A 55 0.01 -7.32 2.26
C ARG A 55 1.41 -6.74 2.47
N ASN A 56 1.79 -5.68 1.77
CA ASN A 56 3.10 -5.02 1.91
C ASN A 56 3.16 -3.99 3.05
N THR A 57 2.02 -3.62 3.64
CA THR A 57 2.00 -2.80 4.85
C THR A 57 2.50 -3.65 6.01
N ALA A 58 3.62 -3.27 6.62
CA ALA A 58 4.24 -4.07 7.68
C ALA A 58 3.32 -4.17 8.90
N LYS A 59 3.21 -5.38 9.46
CA LYS A 59 2.41 -5.67 10.66
C LYS A 59 3.27 -6.42 11.68
N LYS A 60 3.17 -6.05 12.96
CA LYS A 60 3.88 -6.77 14.02
C LYS A 60 3.34 -8.22 14.12
N PRO A 61 4.22 -9.24 14.11
CA PRO A 61 3.85 -10.61 14.42
C PRO A 61 3.22 -10.73 15.80
N ARG A 62 2.32 -11.70 15.98
CA ARG A 62 1.73 -11.95 17.31
C ARG A 62 2.66 -12.88 18.08
N GLU A 63 3.20 -12.42 19.19
CA GLU A 63 4.05 -13.23 20.06
C GLU A 63 3.23 -14.37 20.69
N ASN A 64 3.72 -15.60 20.51
CA ASN A 64 3.18 -16.79 21.18
C ASN A 64 3.93 -17.03 22.49
N LYS A 65 3.33 -17.80 23.40
CA LYS A 65 4.00 -18.22 24.63
C LYS A 65 5.30 -18.95 24.30
N ILE A 66 6.37 -18.59 25.03
CA ILE A 66 7.68 -19.24 24.98
C ILE A 66 7.50 -20.76 25.15
N ARG A 67 7.87 -21.54 24.13
CA ARG A 67 8.03 -22.99 24.29
C ARG A 67 9.44 -23.25 24.80
N GLY A 68 9.53 -23.70 26.05
CA GLY A 68 10.79 -24.16 26.64
C GLY A 68 11.08 -25.56 26.15
N GLY A 69 12.05 -25.69 25.25
CA GLY A 69 12.69 -26.98 24.95
C GLY A 69 13.92 -27.18 25.83
N TRP A 70 14.49 -28.38 25.81
CA TRP A 70 15.76 -28.68 26.48
C TRP A 70 16.85 -27.63 26.11
N LEU A 71 16.86 -27.17 24.85
CA LEU A 71 17.84 -26.25 24.27
C LEU A 71 17.62 -24.75 24.56
N GLY A 72 16.64 -24.39 25.40
CA GLY A 72 16.38 -23.01 25.82
C GLY A 72 14.99 -22.48 25.45
N LYS A 73 14.75 -21.22 25.83
CA LYS A 73 13.49 -20.50 25.60
C LYS A 73 13.53 -19.81 24.23
N GLN A 74 12.85 -20.36 23.23
CA GLN A 74 12.65 -19.69 21.94
C GLN A 74 11.31 -18.96 21.92
N LYS A 75 11.34 -17.66 21.62
CA LYS A 75 10.13 -16.89 21.29
C LYS A 75 9.64 -17.34 19.91
N HIS A 76 8.36 -17.66 19.84
CA HIS A 76 7.71 -18.03 18.60
C HIS A 76 6.66 -16.97 18.28
N TYR A 77 6.44 -16.68 17.02
CA TYR A 77 5.46 -15.70 16.58
C TYR A 77 4.50 -16.32 15.57
N THR A 78 3.31 -15.74 15.46
CA THR A 78 2.34 -16.09 14.41
C THR A 78 2.12 -14.93 13.45
N CYS A 79 1.87 -15.28 12.18
CA CYS A 79 1.51 -14.28 11.18
C CYS A 79 0.19 -13.60 11.59
N PRO A 80 0.12 -12.26 11.62
CA PRO A 80 -1.09 -11.56 12.03
C PRO A 80 -2.24 -11.68 11.01
N THR A 81 -1.93 -12.12 9.78
CA THR A 81 -2.86 -12.23 8.65
C THR A 81 -3.35 -13.67 8.46
N CYS A 82 -2.45 -14.63 8.18
CA CYS A 82 -2.87 -16.03 7.93
C CYS A 82 -2.84 -16.94 9.16
N GLY A 83 -2.32 -16.47 10.30
CA GLY A 83 -2.26 -17.26 11.53
C GLY A 83 -1.22 -18.39 11.54
N ASN A 84 -0.37 -18.48 10.50
CA ASN A 84 0.68 -19.50 10.44
C ASN A 84 1.54 -19.51 11.71
N CYS A 85 1.81 -20.71 12.24
CA CYS A 85 2.07 -20.97 13.66
C CYS A 85 3.55 -20.91 14.09
N LEU A 86 4.50 -20.88 13.13
CA LEU A 86 5.94 -20.81 13.41
C LEU A 86 6.62 -19.74 12.55
N LEU A 87 6.66 -18.53 13.07
CA LEU A 87 7.63 -17.51 12.68
C LEU A 87 8.66 -17.40 13.80
N GLU A 88 9.92 -17.31 13.41
CA GLU A 88 11.03 -17.04 14.32
C GLU A 88 11.65 -15.70 13.90
N GLU A 89 12.07 -14.91 14.87
CA GLU A 89 12.85 -13.69 14.64
C GLU A 89 14.30 -14.07 14.31
N MET A 90 14.51 -14.86 13.26
CA MET A 90 15.83 -15.28 12.81
C MET A 90 16.15 -14.61 11.47
N MET A 91 16.81 -13.46 11.53
CA MET A 91 17.49 -12.87 10.39
C MET A 91 18.92 -13.41 10.33
N ASN A 92 19.24 -14.17 9.29
CA ASN A 92 20.63 -14.40 8.89
C ASN A 92 20.75 -14.16 7.38
N GLU A 93 21.97 -14.17 6.83
CA GLU A 93 22.20 -13.92 5.40
C GLU A 93 21.42 -14.87 4.48
N ARG A 94 20.95 -16.02 4.99
CA ARG A 94 20.21 -17.04 4.24
C ARG A 94 18.70 -17.02 4.50
N GLN A 95 18.22 -16.35 5.55
CA GLN A 95 16.83 -16.39 6.00
C GLN A 95 16.28 -14.98 6.18
N ASN A 96 15.31 -14.61 5.34
CA ASN A 96 14.58 -13.36 5.44
C ASN A 96 13.23 -13.56 6.11
N THR A 97 13.11 -13.15 7.36
CA THR A 97 11.87 -13.21 8.14
C THR A 97 11.02 -11.94 8.01
N SER A 98 11.42 -10.97 7.16
CA SER A 98 10.65 -9.74 6.93
C SER A 98 9.30 -9.98 6.24
N TYR A 99 9.04 -11.20 5.76
CA TYR A 99 7.78 -11.58 5.13
C TYR A 99 7.33 -12.94 5.67
N CYS A 100 6.02 -13.12 5.82
CA CYS A 100 5.44 -14.42 6.09
C CYS A 100 5.67 -15.33 4.88
N TRP A 101 6.30 -16.48 5.11
CA TRP A 101 6.64 -17.47 4.09
C TRP A 101 5.41 -18.14 3.44
N ASP A 102 4.24 -18.03 4.08
CA ASP A 102 2.99 -18.63 3.61
C ASP A 102 2.13 -17.62 2.81
N CYS A 103 1.70 -16.52 3.44
CA CYS A 103 0.83 -15.55 2.78
C CYS A 103 1.53 -14.31 2.19
N GLY A 104 2.84 -14.16 2.41
CA GLY A 104 3.61 -13.01 1.93
C GLY A 104 3.38 -11.69 2.68
N GLN A 105 2.64 -11.69 3.79
CA GLN A 105 2.46 -10.51 4.64
C GLN A 105 3.82 -9.98 5.10
N ARG A 106 4.10 -8.69 4.86
CA ARG A 106 5.29 -8.03 5.39
C ARG A 106 5.19 -7.92 6.91
N LEU A 107 6.25 -8.31 7.60
CA LEU A 107 6.35 -8.36 9.04
C LEU A 107 7.23 -7.22 9.54
N ASP A 108 6.84 -6.66 10.67
CA ASP A 108 7.60 -5.65 11.41
C ASP A 108 8.18 -6.27 12.69
N TRP A 109 9.51 -6.34 12.76
CA TRP A 109 10.26 -6.88 13.89
C TRP A 109 10.85 -5.78 14.78
N SER A 110 10.52 -4.51 14.54
CA SER A 110 10.96 -3.44 15.46
C SER A 110 10.37 -3.65 16.86
N GLU A 111 11.18 -3.39 17.89
CA GLU A 111 10.75 -3.41 19.30
C GLU A 111 9.63 -2.40 19.56
#